data_AF-A0A977L2L3-F1
#
_entry.id   AF-A0A977L2L3-F1
#
_cell.length_a   1.000
_cell.length_b   1.000
_cell.length_c   1.000
_cell.angle_alpha   90.00
_cell.angle_beta   90.00
_cell.angle_gamma   90.00
#
_symmetry.space_group_name_H-M   'P 1'
#
loop_
_entity.id
_entity.type
_entity.pdbx_description
1 polymer ?
#
loop_
_entity_poly.entity_id
_entity_poly.type
_entity_poly.pdbx_seq_one_letter_code
_entity_poly.pdbx_strand_id
1 'polypeptide(L)'
;MTIEVPMRFESESLLWVVNDIYSEQECANFVKFIESSSPKLATNNPLYRNQDRVIIDDPEMAQELFRRLKLHLPPKMGDLKLIRLNERLRMYRYKVGQSFTPHLLP
;
A
#
# COMPACT_ATOMS: atom_id res chain seq x y z
N MET A 1 -1.93 0.73 29.29
CA MET A 1 -1.79 -0.65 28.79
C MET A 1 -0.78 -0.63 27.66
N THR A 2 0.34 -1.31 27.84
CA THR A 2 1.34 -1.51 26.78
C THR A 2 0.81 -2.64 25.89
N ILE A 3 0.57 -2.35 24.62
CA ILE A 3 0.19 -3.40 23.66
C ILE A 3 1.51 -3.99 23.16
N GLU A 4 1.81 -5.22 23.55
CA GLU A 4 2.86 -5.98 22.88
C GLU A 4 2.31 -6.42 21.52
N VAL A 5 2.87 -5.86 20.44
CA VAL A 5 2.55 -6.28 19.09
C VAL A 5 3.45 -7.45 18.74
N PRO A 6 2.94 -8.68 18.58
CA PRO A 6 3.76 -9.78 18.12
C PRO A 6 4.25 -9.47 16.69
N MET A 7 5.57 -9.38 16.52
CA MET A 7 6.18 -9.10 15.20
C MET A 7 6.24 -10.36 14.32
N ARG A 8 5.67 -11.48 14.79
CA ARG A 8 5.59 -12.76 14.09
C ARG A 8 4.20 -13.37 14.30
N PHE A 9 3.58 -13.81 13.21
CA PHE A 9 2.29 -14.49 13.23
C PHE A 9 2.45 -15.84 12.54
N GLU A 10 3.01 -16.80 13.27
CA GLU A 10 3.43 -18.10 12.72
C GLU A 10 2.26 -18.98 12.25
N SER A 11 1.08 -18.77 12.82
CA SER A 11 -0.15 -19.49 12.47
C SER A 11 -1.01 -18.81 11.39
N GLU A 12 -0.61 -17.62 10.92
CA GLU A 12 -1.42 -16.82 10.01
C GLU A 12 -0.88 -16.90 8.57
N SER A 13 -1.79 -16.86 7.59
CA SER A 13 -1.37 -16.60 6.21
C SER A 13 -0.86 -15.17 6.11
N LEU A 14 0.38 -14.98 5.65
CA LEU A 14 1.03 -13.67 5.58
C LEU A 14 1.12 -13.09 4.17
N LEU A 15 0.81 -13.89 3.15
CA LEU A 15 0.88 -13.48 1.76
C LEU A 15 -0.18 -14.21 0.93
N TRP A 16 -0.98 -13.45 0.20
CA TRP A 16 -1.97 -13.97 -0.74
C TRP A 16 -2.24 -12.95 -1.84
N VAL A 17 -2.93 -13.40 -2.89
CA VAL A 17 -3.33 -12.58 -4.04
C VAL A 17 -4.84 -12.36 -4.00
N VAL A 18 -5.27 -11.13 -4.27
CA VAL A 18 -6.68 -10.78 -4.45
C VAL A 18 -6.83 -10.18 -5.85
N ASN A 19 -7.59 -10.85 -6.70
CA ASN A 19 -7.82 -10.41 -8.07
C ASN A 19 -8.97 -9.41 -8.14
N ASP A 20 -9.05 -8.69 -9.26
CA ASP A 20 -10.23 -7.93 -9.66
C ASP A 20 -10.69 -6.85 -8.65
N ILE A 21 -9.77 -6.30 -7.85
CA ILE A 21 -10.04 -5.17 -6.95
C ILE A 21 -10.39 -3.90 -7.73
N TYR A 22 -9.74 -3.71 -8.87
CA TYR A 22 -9.99 -2.60 -9.78
C TYR A 22 -10.17 -3.13 -11.19
N SER A 23 -11.12 -2.53 -11.90
CA SER A 23 -11.28 -2.69 -13.34
C SER A 23 -10.13 -2.02 -14.10
N GLU A 24 -9.94 -2.40 -15.37
CA GLU A 24 -8.96 -1.77 -16.25
C GLU A 24 -9.15 -0.25 -16.35
N GLN A 25 -10.41 0.21 -16.38
CA GLN A 25 -10.75 1.62 -16.45
C GLN A 25 -10.36 2.38 -15.17
N GLU A 26 -10.58 1.78 -13.99
CA GLU A 26 -10.15 2.35 -12.71
C GLU A 26 -8.62 2.41 -12.63
N CYS A 27 -7.93 1.36 -13.05
CA CYS A 27 -6.47 1.35 -13.15
C CYS A 27 -5.95 2.47 -14.08
N ALA A 28 -6.55 2.65 -15.25
CA ALA A 28 -6.18 3.72 -16.18
C ALA A 28 -6.42 5.11 -15.58
N ASN A 29 -7.47 5.29 -14.78
CA ASN A 29 -7.74 6.54 -14.09
C ASN A 29 -6.68 6.85 -13.03
N PHE A 30 -6.22 5.86 -12.27
CA PHE A 30 -5.11 6.04 -11.33
C PHE A 30 -3.81 6.42 -12.04
N VAL A 31 -3.50 5.79 -13.17
CA VAL A 31 -2.31 6.15 -13.96
C VAL A 31 -2.38 7.61 -14.42
N LYS A 32 -3.52 8.04 -14.99
CA LYS A 32 -3.72 9.44 -15.40
C LYS A 32 -3.58 10.39 -14.23
N PHE A 33 -4.18 10.06 -13.08
CA PHE A 33 -4.06 10.84 -11.86
C PHE A 33 -2.59 11.01 -11.45
N ILE A 34 -1.83 9.91 -11.37
CA ILE A 34 -0.41 9.92 -10.99
C ILE A 34 0.42 10.80 -11.93
N GLU A 35 0.26 10.63 -13.24
CA GLU A 35 1.01 11.41 -14.25
C GLU A 35 0.65 12.91 -14.19
N SER A 36 -0.62 13.25 -13.93
CA SER A 36 -1.06 14.65 -13.75
C SER A 36 -0.61 15.27 -12.41
N SER A 37 -0.31 14.46 -11.40
CA SER A 37 0.00 14.93 -10.05
C SER A 37 1.46 15.37 -9.85
N SER A 38 2.24 15.51 -10.93
CA SER A 38 3.67 15.87 -10.89
C SER A 38 4.46 15.03 -9.86
N PRO A 39 4.55 13.71 -10.07
CA PRO A 39 5.08 12.78 -9.07
C PRO A 39 6.52 13.13 -8.71
N LYS A 40 6.83 13.14 -7.42
CA LYS A 40 8.16 13.54 -6.92
C LYS A 40 9.00 12.32 -6.63
N LEU A 41 10.31 12.43 -6.82
CA LEU A 41 11.26 11.38 -6.49
C LEU A 41 11.08 10.95 -5.02
N ALA A 42 10.89 9.66 -4.78
CA ALA A 42 10.54 9.10 -3.47
C ALA A 42 11.79 8.92 -2.59
N THR A 43 12.55 9.98 -2.28
CA THR A 43 13.80 9.80 -1.50
C THR A 43 14.19 10.95 -0.55
N ASN A 44 14.69 10.52 0.61
CA ASN A 44 15.91 11.01 1.29
C ASN A 44 17.05 9.95 1.26
N ASN A 45 16.93 8.85 0.50
CA ASN A 45 17.94 7.77 0.40
C ASN A 45 17.88 7.05 -0.98
N PRO A 46 18.54 7.60 -2.01
CA PRO A 46 18.44 7.13 -3.39
C PRO A 46 19.10 5.77 -3.66
N LEU A 47 19.90 5.23 -2.72
CA LEU A 47 20.59 3.95 -2.88
C LEU A 47 19.65 2.74 -2.91
N TYR A 48 18.47 2.85 -2.29
CA TYR A 48 17.51 1.73 -2.17
C TYR A 48 16.20 1.98 -2.91
N ARG A 49 15.87 3.26 -3.17
CA ARG A 49 14.57 3.72 -3.65
C ARG A 49 14.76 4.93 -4.56
N ASN A 50 14.63 4.73 -5.86
CA ASN A 50 14.77 5.80 -6.85
C ASN A 50 13.51 5.99 -7.70
N GLN A 51 12.37 5.43 -7.29
CA GLN A 51 11.08 5.59 -7.96
C GLN A 51 10.41 6.93 -7.64
N ASP A 52 9.44 7.35 -8.45
CA ASP A 52 8.61 8.52 -8.13
C ASP A 52 7.42 8.11 -7.26
N ARG A 53 6.91 9.05 -6.46
CA ARG A 53 5.75 8.83 -5.59
C ARG A 53 4.82 10.04 -5.56
N VAL A 54 3.52 9.73 -5.52
CA VAL A 54 2.45 10.64 -5.09
C VAL A 54 1.98 10.21 -3.71
N ILE A 55 1.82 11.16 -2.80
CA ILE A 55 1.19 10.92 -1.50
C ILE A 55 -0.03 11.81 -1.40
N ILE A 56 -1.17 11.21 -1.09
CA ILE A 56 -2.40 11.93 -0.78
C ILE A 56 -2.99 11.40 0.52
N ASP A 57 -3.65 12.27 1.25
CA ASP A 57 -4.51 11.88 2.36
C ASP A 57 -5.95 11.90 1.82
N ASP A 58 -6.55 10.73 1.64
CA ASP A 58 -7.88 10.57 1.01
C ASP A 58 -8.69 9.49 1.76
N PRO A 59 -9.50 9.91 2.76
CA PRO A 59 -10.27 8.97 3.57
C PRO A 59 -11.34 8.22 2.79
N GLU A 60 -11.94 8.84 1.78
CA GLU A 60 -13.01 8.23 0.97
C GLU A 60 -12.45 7.11 0.10
N MET A 61 -11.34 7.38 -0.60
CA MET A 61 -10.65 6.38 -1.40
C MET A 61 -10.15 5.21 -0.54
N ALA A 62 -9.59 5.50 0.65
CA ALA A 62 -9.14 4.46 1.57
C ALA A 62 -10.31 3.61 2.10
N GLN A 63 -11.46 4.21 2.39
CA GLN A 63 -12.66 3.50 2.82
C GLN A 63 -13.23 2.60 1.71
N GLU A 64 -13.28 3.09 0.48
CA GLU A 64 -13.76 2.30 -0.66
C GLU A 64 -12.83 1.11 -0.95
N LEU A 65 -11.51 1.33 -0.95
CA LEU A 65 -10.55 0.23 -1.07
C LEU A 65 -10.70 -0.77 0.09
N PHE A 66 -10.90 -0.29 1.31
CA PHE A 66 -11.15 -1.16 2.46
C PHE A 66 -12.42 -2.00 2.26
N ARG A 67 -13.51 -1.42 1.76
CA ARG A 67 -14.76 -2.14 1.49
C ARG A 67 -14.56 -3.28 0.49
N ARG A 68 -13.76 -3.05 -0.56
CA ARG A 68 -13.42 -4.07 -1.57
C ARG A 68 -12.55 -5.19 -0.99
N LEU A 69 -11.58 -4.84 -0.14
CA LEU A 69 -10.63 -5.80 0.43
C LEU A 69 -11.15 -6.55 1.66
N LYS A 70 -12.14 -6.01 2.40
CA LYS A 70 -12.49 -6.46 3.76
C LYS A 70 -12.73 -7.97 3.88
N LEU A 71 -13.37 -8.59 2.89
CA LEU A 71 -13.66 -10.03 2.91
C LEU A 71 -12.43 -10.91 2.63
N HIS A 72 -11.37 -10.32 2.08
CA HIS A 72 -10.11 -10.97 1.78
C HIS A 72 -9.02 -10.72 2.83
N LEU A 73 -9.28 -9.85 3.80
CA LEU A 73 -8.34 -9.53 4.88
C LEU A 73 -8.69 -10.33 6.14
N PRO A 74 -7.69 -10.80 6.90
CA PRO A 74 -7.96 -11.47 8.16
C PRO A 74 -8.64 -10.49 9.13
N PRO A 75 -9.79 -10.85 9.72
CA PRO A 75 -10.50 -9.95 10.64
C PRO A 75 -9.71 -9.73 11.94
N LYS A 76 -8.76 -10.62 12.25
CA LYS A 76 -7.84 -10.55 13.38
C LYS A 76 -6.46 -11.09 12.99
N MET A 77 -5.43 -10.62 13.68
CA MET A 77 -4.09 -11.21 13.66
C MET A 77 -3.56 -11.23 15.10
N GLY A 78 -3.44 -12.42 15.71
CA GLY A 78 -3.27 -12.51 17.17
C GLY A 78 -4.37 -11.74 17.91
N ASP A 79 -3.97 -10.85 18.82
CA ASP A 79 -4.90 -9.98 19.56
C ASP A 79 -5.33 -8.70 18.79
N LEU A 80 -4.74 -8.47 17.62
CA LEU A 80 -5.06 -7.29 16.80
C LEU A 80 -6.35 -7.52 16.02
N LYS A 81 -7.19 -6.48 15.96
CA LYS A 81 -8.42 -6.48 15.17
C LYS A 81 -8.29 -5.57 13.96
N LEU A 82 -8.76 -6.04 12.82
CA LEU A 82 -8.86 -5.23 11.60
C LEU A 82 -9.96 -4.16 11.77
N ILE A 83 -9.58 -2.89 11.65
CA ILE A 83 -10.51 -1.76 11.77
C ILE A 83 -10.71 -1.04 10.43
N ARG A 84 -9.61 -0.65 9.76
CA ARG A 84 -9.61 0.15 8.52
C ARG A 84 -8.22 0.17 7.88
N LEU A 85 -8.12 0.77 6.70
CA LEU A 85 -6.84 1.14 6.07
C LEU A 85 -6.36 2.52 6.55
N ASN A 86 -5.07 2.79 6.35
CA ASN A 86 -4.48 4.11 6.55
C ASN A 86 -4.91 5.05 5.41
N GLU A 87 -5.38 6.25 5.75
CA GLU A 87 -5.90 7.25 4.83
C GLU A 87 -4.79 7.94 4.00
N ARG A 88 -3.53 7.81 4.43
CA ARG A 88 -2.36 8.31 3.70
C ARG A 88 -1.92 7.31 2.62
N LEU A 89 -2.50 7.45 1.45
CA LEU A 89 -2.24 6.62 0.29
C LEU A 89 -0.92 6.99 -0.38
N ARG A 90 -0.21 5.99 -0.88
CA ARG A 90 1.08 6.14 -1.55
C ARG A 90 1.02 5.44 -2.90
N MET A 91 1.07 6.20 -3.98
CA MET A 91 1.13 5.67 -5.34
C MET A 91 2.55 5.79 -5.84
N TYR A 92 3.08 4.72 -6.42
CA TYR A 92 4.45 4.66 -6.92
C TYR A 92 4.46 4.54 -8.44
N ARG A 93 5.42 5.22 -9.05
CA ARG A 93 5.63 5.24 -10.50
C ARG A 93 7.09 4.92 -10.80
N TYR A 94 7.30 4.01 -11.76
CA TYR A 94 8.62 3.54 -12.17
C TYR A 94 8.86 3.84 -13.66
N LYS A 95 9.98 4.51 -13.96
CA LYS A 95 10.58 4.64 -15.30
C LYS A 95 11.62 3.55 -15.52
N VAL A 96 12.02 3.38 -16.77
CA VAL A 96 13.23 2.63 -17.13
C VAL A 96 14.40 3.13 -16.28
N GLY A 97 15.11 2.20 -15.62
CA GLY A 97 16.22 2.49 -14.71
C GLY A 97 15.81 2.76 -13.26
N GLN A 98 14.52 2.89 -12.95
CA GLN A 98 14.03 2.96 -11.57
C GLN A 98 13.75 1.56 -11.01
N SER A 99 14.02 1.36 -9.73
CA SER A 99 13.83 0.10 -9.03
C SER A 99 13.55 0.33 -7.55
N PHE A 100 13.11 -0.75 -6.89
CA PHE A 100 12.92 -0.80 -5.46
C PHE A 100 13.61 -2.05 -4.96
N THR A 101 14.76 -1.89 -4.32
CA THR A 101 15.60 -3.03 -3.95
C THR A 101 15.01 -3.78 -2.76
N PRO A 102 15.24 -5.10 -2.65
CA PRO A 102 14.83 -5.86 -1.48
C PRO A 102 15.34 -5.21 -0.20
N HIS A 103 14.43 -5.01 0.75
CA HIS A 103 14.75 -4.51 2.08
C HIS A 103 13.69 -5.09 3.02
N LEU A 104 14.15 -5.71 4.09
CA LEU A 104 13.50 -5.63 5.39
C LEU A 104 14.23 -4.47 6.08
N LEU A 105 13.63 -3.77 7.04
CA LEU A 105 14.29 -2.63 7.70
C LEU A 105 15.80 -2.91 7.98
N PRO A 106 16.70 -1.91 7.84
CA PRO A 106 18.08 -2.09 8.28
C PRO A 106 18.16 -2.56 9.74
#